data_AF-A0A945NIN4-F1
#
_entry.id   AF-A0A945NIN4-F1
#
_cell.length_a   1.000
_cell.length_b   1.000
_cell.length_c   1.000
_cell.angle_alpha   90.00
_cell.angle_beta   90.00
_cell.angle_gamma   90.00
#
_symmetry.space_group_name_H-M   'P 1'
#
loop_
_entity.id
_entity.type
_entity.pdbx_description
1 polymer ?
#
loop_
_entity_poly.entity_id
_entity_poly.type
_entity_poly.pdbx_seq_one_letter_code
_entity_poly.pdbx_strand_id
1 'polypeptide(L)'
;YFLERLNELTQYPSVGDVRGIGLMLAVEFVSDRETKEPVPAFDPYLMAIQKICRDEGVWVRIQANKMIFSPPLVFEKTHVDKALEAVHTALNKLSEL
;
A
#
# COMPACT_ATOMS: atom_id res chain seq x y z
N TYR A 1 -10.13 5.16 -11.13
CA TYR A 1 -10.60 4.81 -9.79
C TYR A 1 -9.58 4.08 -8.94
N PHE A 2 -9.35 2.75 -9.00
CA PHE A 2 -8.45 2.11 -8.01
C PHE A 2 -7.02 2.68 -8.06
N LEU A 3 -6.40 2.77 -9.24
CA LEU A 3 -5.08 3.42 -9.39
C LEU A 3 -5.08 4.88 -8.91
N GLU A 4 -6.13 5.64 -9.24
CA GLU A 4 -6.31 7.03 -8.83
C GLU A 4 -6.38 7.16 -7.30
N ARG A 5 -7.16 6.30 -6.63
CA ARG A 5 -7.24 6.24 -5.16
C ARG A 5 -5.89 5.84 -4.54
N LEU A 6 -5.17 4.87 -5.11
CA LEU A 6 -3.83 4.50 -4.63
C LEU A 6 -2.82 5.64 -4.79
N ASN A 7 -2.96 6.50 -5.80
CA ASN A 7 -2.06 7.64 -5.98
C ASN A 7 -2.18 8.67 -4.83
N GLU A 8 -3.29 8.70 -4.09
CA GLU A 8 -3.43 9.51 -2.87
C GLU A 8 -2.37 9.13 -1.82
N LEU A 9 -1.90 7.87 -1.82
CA LEU A 9 -0.87 7.39 -0.89
C LEU A 9 0.52 8.00 -1.14
N THR A 10 0.72 8.67 -2.29
CA THR A 10 1.96 9.43 -2.56
C THR A 10 2.13 10.64 -1.63
N GLN A 11 1.15 10.94 -0.77
CA GLN A 11 1.34 11.88 0.34
C GLN A 11 2.28 11.34 1.44
N TYR A 12 2.40 10.01 1.59
CA TYR A 12 3.22 9.40 2.65
C TYR A 12 4.67 9.25 2.25
N PRO A 13 5.65 9.84 2.97
CA PRO A 13 7.07 9.83 2.58
C PRO A 13 7.63 8.46 2.18
N SER A 14 7.19 7.39 2.84
CA SER A 14 7.62 6.02 2.53
C SER A 14 7.12 5.47 1.20
N VAL A 15 6.13 6.09 0.56
CA VAL A 15 5.59 5.66 -0.75
C VAL A 15 6.40 6.35 -1.86
N GLY A 16 7.13 5.55 -2.63
CA GLY A 16 8.00 6.04 -3.70
C GLY A 16 7.35 6.02 -5.08
N ASP A 17 6.50 5.03 -5.36
CA ASP A 17 5.81 4.92 -6.64
C ASP A 17 4.48 4.18 -6.51
N VAL A 18 3.52 4.55 -7.36
CA VAL A 18 2.21 3.89 -7.46
C VAL A 18 1.93 3.65 -8.94
N ARG A 19 1.78 2.39 -9.32
CA ARG A 19 1.69 2.00 -10.73
C ARG A 19 0.78 0.80 -10.95
N GLY A 20 0.32 0.65 -12.20
CA GLY A 20 -0.39 -0.53 -12.65
C GLY A 20 -1.44 -0.23 -13.71
N ILE A 21 -2.13 -1.28 -14.16
CA ILE A 21 -3.18 -1.21 -15.18
C ILE A 21 -4.35 -2.10 -14.77
N GLY A 22 -5.57 -1.58 -14.88
CA GLY A 22 -6.78 -2.30 -14.48
C GLY A 22 -6.79 -2.63 -13.00
N LEU A 23 -6.87 -3.92 -12.67
CA LEU A 23 -6.86 -4.45 -11.29
C LEU A 23 -5.51 -5.08 -10.90
N MET A 24 -4.45 -4.86 -11.67
CA MET A 24 -3.09 -5.25 -11.31
C MET A 24 -2.28 -4.01 -10.95
N LEU A 25 -2.16 -3.73 -9.66
CA LEU A 25 -1.62 -2.48 -9.13
C LEU A 25 -0.54 -2.76 -8.07
N ALA A 26 0.39 -1.82 -7.91
CA ALA A 26 1.43 -1.88 -6.92
C ALA A 26 1.66 -0.51 -6.26
N VAL A 27 1.89 -0.53 -4.95
CA VAL A 27 2.43 0.59 -4.17
C VAL A 27 3.82 0.18 -3.73
N GLU A 28 4.83 0.96 -4.12
CA GLU A 28 6.23 0.71 -3.80
C GLU A 28 6.69 1.56 -2.62
N PHE A 29 7.30 0.90 -1.63
CA PHE A 29 7.86 1.53 -0.45
C PHE A 29 9.37 1.76 -0.59
N VAL A 30 9.80 2.96 -0.22
CA VAL A 30 11.20 3.42 -0.25
C VAL A 30 11.56 4.06 1.09
N SER A 31 12.82 3.95 1.51
CA SER A 31 13.37 4.69 2.65
C SER A 31 13.64 6.15 2.29
N ASP A 32 13.96 6.41 1.01
CA ASP A 32 14.25 7.73 0.48
C ASP A 32 13.67 7.87 -0.94
N ARG A 33 12.94 8.96 -1.19
CA ARG A 33 12.26 9.23 -2.46
C ARG A 33 13.18 9.77 -3.55
N GLU A 34 14.22 10.50 -3.18
CA GLU A 34 15.17 11.07 -4.13
C GLU A 34 16.08 9.97 -4.68
N THR A 35 16.61 9.13 -3.79
CA THR A 35 17.49 8.01 -4.18
C THR A 35 16.70 6.80 -4.67
N LYS A 36 15.41 6.71 -4.31
CA LYS A 36 14.54 5.54 -4.53
C LYS A 36 15.06 4.28 -3.85
N GLU A 37 15.80 4.44 -2.75
CA GLU A 37 16.30 3.31 -1.98
C GLU A 37 15.12 2.49 -1.43
N PRO A 38 15.04 1.17 -1.75
CA PRO A 38 13.88 0.37 -1.36
C PRO A 38 13.91 0.04 0.13
N VAL A 39 12.73 0.03 0.78
CA VAL A 39 12.62 -0.55 2.12
C VAL A 39 13.01 -2.05 2.07
N PRO A 40 13.86 -2.56 2.97
CA PRO A 40 14.27 -3.96 2.96
C PRO A 40 13.08 -4.95 3.00
N ALA A 41 13.18 -6.07 2.29
CA ALA A 41 12.09 -7.04 2.10
C ALA A 41 11.53 -7.66 3.41
N PHE A 42 12.26 -7.59 4.50
CA PHE A 42 11.87 -8.11 5.82
C PHE A 42 11.87 -7.02 6.89
N ASP A 43 11.76 -5.76 6.47
CA ASP A 43 11.68 -4.64 7.39
C ASP A 43 10.40 -4.74 8.26
N PRO A 44 10.50 -4.60 9.59
CA PRO A 44 9.36 -4.60 10.48
C PRO A 44 8.26 -3.62 10.09
N TYR A 45 8.61 -2.50 9.45
CA TYR A 45 7.66 -1.52 8.92
C TYR A 45 6.67 -2.16 7.93
N LEU A 46 7.16 -2.93 6.96
CA LEU A 46 6.32 -3.59 5.96
C LEU A 46 5.44 -4.67 6.59
N MET A 47 5.99 -5.43 7.54
CA MET A 47 5.24 -6.43 8.28
C MET A 47 4.11 -5.80 9.12
N ALA A 48 4.40 -4.65 9.74
CA ALA A 48 3.42 -3.89 10.51
C ALA A 48 2.29 -3.36 9.62
N ILE A 49 2.61 -2.84 8.42
CA ILE A 49 1.60 -2.41 7.44
C ILE A 49 0.67 -3.59 7.10
N GLN A 50 1.22 -4.74 6.75
CA GLN A 50 0.40 -5.92 6.41
C GLN A 50 -0.47 -6.37 7.58
N LYS A 51 0.08 -6.33 8.81
CA LYS A 51 -0.66 -6.69 10.01
C LYS A 51 -1.83 -5.73 10.25
N ILE A 52 -1.58 -4.42 10.20
CA ILE A 52 -2.64 -3.42 10.44
C ILE A 52 -3.72 -3.52 9.37
N CYS A 53 -3.37 -3.61 8.08
CA CYS A 53 -4.36 -3.79 7.03
C CYS A 53 -5.24 -5.03 7.27
N ARG A 54 -4.62 -6.14 7.71
CA ARG A 54 -5.34 -7.37 8.04
C ARG A 54 -6.28 -7.19 9.23
N ASP A 55 -5.83 -6.51 10.27
CA ASP A 55 -6.64 -6.21 11.46
C ASP A 55 -7.83 -5.29 11.10
N GLU A 56 -7.69 -4.43 10.09
CA GLU A 56 -8.77 -3.60 9.50
C GLU A 56 -9.67 -4.37 8.51
N GLY A 57 -9.47 -5.68 8.36
CA GLY A 57 -10.26 -6.57 7.52
C GLY A 57 -9.81 -6.65 6.05
N VAL A 58 -8.63 -6.15 5.70
CA VAL A 58 -8.11 -6.11 4.32
C VAL A 58 -6.83 -6.93 4.20
N TRP A 59 -6.90 -8.00 3.41
CA TRP A 59 -5.72 -8.83 3.16
C TRP A 59 -4.90 -8.27 2.00
N VAL A 60 -3.70 -7.75 2.30
CA VAL A 60 -2.74 -7.28 1.30
C VAL A 60 -1.46 -8.12 1.32
N ARG A 61 -0.89 -8.36 0.14
CA ARG A 61 0.41 -9.01 -0.01
C ARG A 61 1.48 -7.97 -0.28
N ILE A 62 2.56 -8.00 0.51
CA ILE A 62 3.80 -7.30 0.20
C ILE A 62 4.82 -8.30 -0.32
N GLN A 63 5.44 -7.99 -1.46
CA GLN A 63 6.52 -8.74 -2.07
C GLN A 63 7.75 -7.84 -2.14
N ALA A 64 8.80 -8.18 -1.41
CA ALA A 64 9.93 -7.29 -1.15
C ALA A 64 9.41 -5.95 -0.57
N ASN A 65 9.56 -4.85 -1.29
CA ASN A 65 9.12 -3.52 -0.89
C ASN A 65 7.81 -3.07 -1.58
N LYS A 66 7.06 -3.97 -2.21
CA LYS A 66 5.88 -3.63 -3.03
C LYS A 66 4.63 -4.28 -2.48
N MET A 67 3.64 -3.47 -2.09
CA MET A 67 2.28 -3.95 -1.84
C MET A 67 1.56 -4.15 -3.16
N ILE A 68 1.08 -5.37 -3.39
CA ILE A 68 0.43 -5.76 -4.64
C ILE A 68 -1.07 -5.89 -4.42
N PHE A 69 -1.83 -5.26 -5.32
CA PHE A 69 -3.28 -5.40 -5.41
C PHE A 69 -3.62 -6.14 -6.70
N SER A 70 -4.27 -7.29 -6.53
CA SER A 70 -4.78 -8.15 -7.60
C SER A 70 -6.09 -8.81 -7.18
N PRO A 71 -7.14 -8.03 -6.88
CA PRO A 71 -8.41 -8.57 -6.38
C PRO A 71 -9.18 -9.36 -7.45
N PRO A 72 -10.25 -10.09 -7.07
CA PRO A 72 -11.19 -10.67 -8.02
C PRO A 72 -11.75 -9.63 -9.01
N LEU A 73 -12.12 -10.03 -10.23
CA LEU A 73 -12.60 -9.10 -11.25
C LEU A 73 -13.97 -8.48 -10.95
N VAL A 74 -14.70 -9.03 -9.98
CA VAL A 74 -15.96 -8.46 -9.44
C VAL A 74 -15.72 -7.36 -8.40
N PHE A 75 -14.48 -6.84 -8.28
CA PHE A 75 -14.16 -5.78 -7.33
C PHE A 75 -14.94 -4.49 -7.64
N GLU A 76 -15.41 -3.83 -6.60
CA GLU A 76 -16.27 -2.65 -6.70
C GLU A 76 -15.57 -1.43 -6.13
N LYS A 77 -16.09 -0.24 -6.41
CA LYS A 77 -15.54 1.01 -5.86
C LYS A 77 -15.55 1.02 -4.33
N THR A 78 -16.61 0.51 -3.71
CA THR A 78 -16.71 0.38 -2.25
C THR A 78 -15.61 -0.53 -1.66
N HIS A 79 -15.24 -1.60 -2.37
CA HIS A 79 -14.13 -2.46 -1.98
C HIS A 79 -12.77 -1.75 -2.11
N VAL A 80 -12.60 -0.91 -3.14
CA VAL A 80 -11.43 -0.03 -3.29
C VAL A 80 -11.34 0.92 -2.10
N ASP A 81 -12.45 1.55 -1.73
CA ASP A 81 -12.51 2.52 -0.63
C ASP A 81 -12.10 1.88 0.69
N LYS A 82 -12.66 0.70 0.99
CA LYS A 82 -12.29 -0.07 2.18
C LYS A 82 -10.81 -0.48 2.18
N ALA A 83 -10.27 -0.87 1.03
CA ALA A 83 -8.85 -1.19 0.91
C ALA A 83 -7.96 0.02 1.18
N LEU A 84 -8.31 1.19 0.63
CA LEU A 84 -7.56 2.42 0.86
C LEU A 84 -7.65 2.89 2.31
N GLU A 85 -8.81 2.83 2.94
CA GLU A 85 -8.99 3.17 4.36
C GLU A 85 -8.06 2.35 5.26
N ALA A 86 -7.94 1.04 5.00
CA ALA A 86 -7.04 0.18 5.76
C ALA A 86 -5.57 0.56 5.57
N VAL A 87 -5.16 0.90 4.34
CA VAL A 87 -3.78 1.31 4.04
C VAL A 87 -3.46 2.68 4.65
N HIS A 88 -4.38 3.65 4.55
CA HIS A 88 -4.24 4.94 5.25
C HIS A 88 -4.12 4.75 6.76
N THR A 89 -4.95 3.89 7.35
CA THR A 89 -4.88 3.58 8.78
C THR A 89 -3.52 3.01 9.17
N ALA A 90 -2.98 2.09 8.36
CA ALA A 90 -1.66 1.52 8.59
C ALA A 90 -0.55 2.57 8.50
N LEU A 91 -0.55 3.39 7.44
CA LEU A 91 0.49 4.39 7.21
C LEU A 91 0.43 5.54 8.23
N ASN A 92 -0.77 6.00 8.61
CA ASN A 92 -0.94 7.02 9.65
C ASN A 92 -0.40 6.53 10.99
N LYS A 93 -0.80 5.34 11.44
CA LYS A 93 -0.34 4.76 12.72
C LYS A 93 1.19 4.60 12.79
N LEU A 94 1.83 4.33 11.66
CA LEU A 94 3.28 4.15 11.59
C LEU A 94 4.05 5.45 11.32
N SER A 95 3.37 6.51 10.87
CA SER A 95 3.97 7.85 10.75
C SER A 95 4.00 8.64 12.06
N GLU A 96 3.21 8.21 13.05
CA GLU A 96 3.12 8.80 14.39
C GLU A 96 4.10 8.17 15.41
N LEU A 97 4.88 7.16 14.98
CA LEU A 97 5.87 6.43 15.78
C LEU A 97 7.29 6.80 15.35
#